data_AF-A0A535W6U8-F1
#
_entry.id   AF-A0A535W6U8-F1
#
_cell.length_a   1.000
_cell.length_b   1.000
_cell.length_c   1.000
_cell.angle_alpha   90.00
_cell.angle_beta   90.00
_cell.angle_gamma   90.00
#
_symmetry.space_group_name_H-M   'P 1'
#
loop_
_entity.id
_entity.type
_entity.pdbx_description
1 polymer ?
#
loop_
_entity_poly.entity_id
_entity_poly.type
_entity_poly.pdbx_seq_one_letter_code
_entity_poly.pdbx_strand_id
1 'polypeptide(L)'
;MLKEDYELSREDIQLLSSRDALAAFFAKLGYDTNDRLVQNVAAMGFTSDNLKSAITHIERLASQDARMFEVYLFELKSVTVASTQGIVRAFRNRPGDYLLVLTDDYQRLDFVLVERYSAEFPKQQETFGLPSASKQVGVRPRVLTVNRRNPDEVVLRVLRRFTYTESDTFAQYDKFFEQFLDFFE
;
A
#
# COMPACT_ATOMS: atom_id res chain seq x y z
N MET A 1 5.83 5.15 17.97
CA MET A 1 6.90 5.68 17.09
C MET A 1 8.24 5.22 17.61
N LEU A 2 9.11 4.74 16.73
CA LEU A 2 10.48 4.32 17.05
C LEU A 2 11.46 5.48 16.85
N LYS A 3 12.60 5.44 17.55
CA LYS A 3 13.64 6.48 17.44
C LYS A 3 14.58 6.28 16.25
N GLU A 4 14.73 5.04 15.81
CA GLU A 4 15.64 4.64 14.74
C GLU A 4 14.98 3.53 13.91
N ASP A 5 15.46 3.32 12.68
CA ASP A 5 14.98 2.26 11.81
C ASP A 5 15.27 0.88 12.43
N TYR A 6 14.22 0.06 12.57
CA TYR A 6 14.31 -1.29 13.11
C TYR A 6 15.32 -2.12 12.33
N GLU A 7 16.19 -2.84 13.03
CA GLU A 7 17.17 -3.73 12.38
C GLU A 7 16.46 -4.97 11.84
N LEU A 8 16.03 -4.85 10.59
CA LEU A 8 15.29 -5.90 9.91
C LEU A 8 16.21 -7.07 9.53
N SER A 9 15.88 -8.26 10.03
CA SER A 9 16.57 -9.50 9.67
C SER A 9 15.87 -10.24 8.50
N ARG A 10 16.59 -11.17 7.87
CA ARG A 10 15.98 -12.11 6.89
C ARG A 10 14.86 -12.93 7.54
N GLU A 11 15.03 -13.30 8.80
CA GLU A 11 14.08 -14.10 9.56
C GLU A 11 12.75 -13.35 9.77
N ASP A 12 12.79 -12.05 10.07
CA ASP A 12 11.57 -11.24 10.20
C ASP A 12 10.72 -11.27 8.92
N ILE A 13 11.36 -11.28 7.75
CA ILE A 13 10.67 -11.43 6.47
C ILE A 13 10.19 -12.85 6.27
N GLN A 14 11.01 -13.84 6.56
CA GLN A 14 10.62 -15.25 6.45
C GLN A 14 9.43 -15.61 7.35
N LEU A 15 9.20 -14.90 8.44
CA LEU A 15 8.06 -15.12 9.34
C LEU A 15 6.72 -14.58 8.79
N LEU A 16 6.71 -13.81 7.69
CA LEU A 16 5.50 -13.19 7.11
C LEU A 16 4.57 -14.19 6.40
N SER A 17 4.23 -15.30 7.05
CA SER A 17 3.45 -16.40 6.49
C SER A 17 1.96 -16.38 6.83
N SER A 18 1.47 -15.33 7.50
CA SER A 18 0.07 -15.22 7.92
C SER A 18 -0.34 -13.77 8.15
N ARG A 19 -1.65 -13.55 8.30
CA ARG A 19 -2.26 -12.25 8.66
C ARG A 19 -1.68 -11.71 9.96
N ASP A 20 -1.62 -12.57 10.99
CA ASP A 20 -1.11 -12.20 12.30
C ASP A 20 0.39 -11.91 12.28
N ALA A 21 1.16 -12.64 11.45
CA ALA A 21 2.58 -12.35 11.28
C ALA A 21 2.81 -10.99 10.59
N LEU A 22 2.01 -10.64 9.58
CA LEU A 22 2.07 -9.32 8.96
C LEU A 22 1.66 -8.22 9.95
N ALA A 23 0.60 -8.42 10.73
CA ALA A 23 0.22 -7.45 11.76
C ALA A 23 1.33 -7.28 12.81
N ALA A 24 1.90 -8.38 13.31
CA ALA A 24 3.02 -8.34 14.27
C ALA A 24 4.25 -7.65 13.67
N PHE A 25 4.52 -7.83 12.39
CA PHE A 25 5.59 -7.15 11.68
C PHE A 25 5.38 -5.63 11.63
N PHE A 26 4.19 -5.16 11.24
CA PHE A 26 3.90 -3.72 11.26
C PHE A 26 3.92 -3.13 12.68
N ALA A 27 3.49 -3.91 13.70
CA ALA A 27 3.63 -3.50 15.08
C ALA A 27 5.11 -3.32 15.48
N LYS A 28 6.00 -4.24 15.08
CA LYS A 28 7.46 -4.11 15.28
C LYS A 28 8.04 -2.89 14.59
N LEU A 29 7.52 -2.53 13.40
CA LEU A 29 7.91 -1.32 12.68
C LEU A 29 7.34 -0.03 13.29
N GLY A 30 6.54 -0.11 14.37
CA GLY A 30 6.01 1.05 15.08
C GLY A 30 4.63 1.53 14.62
N TYR A 31 3.93 0.75 13.80
CA TYR A 31 2.56 1.04 13.40
C TYR A 31 1.54 0.63 14.48
N ASP A 32 0.46 1.40 14.62
CA ASP A 32 -0.68 1.03 15.47
C ASP A 32 -1.54 -0.04 14.77
N THR A 33 -1.55 -1.23 15.37
CA THR A 33 -2.26 -2.42 14.89
C THR A 33 -3.42 -2.79 15.83
N ASN A 34 -3.78 -1.93 16.78
CA ASN A 34 -4.87 -2.21 17.73
C ASN A 34 -6.26 -2.08 17.09
N ASP A 35 -6.41 -1.29 16.02
CA ASP A 35 -7.66 -1.11 15.27
C ASP A 35 -7.72 -1.98 13.99
N ARG A 36 -7.27 -3.24 14.13
CA ARG A 36 -7.39 -4.26 13.07
C ARG A 36 -8.86 -4.47 12.72
N LEU A 37 -9.17 -4.42 11.44
CA LEU A 37 -10.55 -4.48 10.96
C LEU A 37 -10.65 -5.36 9.72
N VAL A 38 -11.35 -6.48 9.83
CA VAL A 38 -11.73 -7.29 8.68
C VAL A 38 -12.76 -6.51 7.86
N GLN A 39 -12.47 -6.33 6.59
CA GLN A 39 -13.33 -5.61 5.65
C GLN A 39 -13.98 -6.57 4.68
N ASN A 40 -15.07 -6.12 4.08
CA ASN A 40 -15.68 -6.84 2.98
C ASN A 40 -15.61 -6.01 1.69
N VAL A 41 -15.78 -6.73 0.58
CA VAL A 41 -15.67 -6.17 -0.78
C VAL A 41 -16.66 -5.01 -1.01
N ALA A 42 -17.84 -5.07 -0.39
CA ALA A 42 -18.86 -4.02 -0.49
C ALA A 42 -18.46 -2.74 0.26
N ALA A 43 -17.92 -2.87 1.47
CA ALA A 43 -17.38 -1.76 2.26
C ALA A 43 -16.18 -1.09 1.57
N MET A 44 -15.44 -1.86 0.76
CA MET A 44 -14.35 -1.34 -0.05
C MET A 44 -14.80 -0.65 -1.34
N GLY A 45 -16.09 -0.74 -1.71
CA GLY A 45 -16.63 -0.09 -2.90
C GLY A 45 -16.17 -0.71 -4.22
N PHE A 46 -15.72 -1.97 -4.20
CA PHE A 46 -15.34 -2.67 -5.43
C PHE A 46 -16.58 -3.01 -6.24
N THR A 47 -16.67 -2.47 -7.46
CA THR A 47 -17.83 -2.65 -8.34
C THR A 47 -17.64 -3.75 -9.39
N SER A 48 -16.39 -4.05 -9.77
CA SER A 48 -16.08 -5.05 -10.80
C SER A 48 -16.22 -6.49 -10.29
N ASP A 49 -17.12 -7.27 -10.87
CA ASP A 49 -17.39 -8.65 -10.42
C ASP A 49 -16.18 -9.60 -10.55
N ASN A 50 -15.32 -9.38 -11.54
CA ASN A 50 -14.05 -10.09 -11.66
C ASN A 50 -13.13 -9.79 -10.46
N LEU A 51 -13.07 -8.54 -10.00
CA LEU A 51 -12.25 -8.16 -8.85
C LEU A 51 -12.85 -8.71 -7.56
N LYS A 52 -14.18 -8.63 -7.40
CA LYS A 52 -14.88 -9.18 -6.23
C LYS A 52 -14.63 -10.69 -6.08
N SER A 53 -14.67 -11.43 -7.19
CA SER A 53 -14.47 -12.88 -7.18
C SER A 53 -13.01 -13.30 -7.04
N ALA A 54 -12.05 -12.40 -7.31
CA ALA A 54 -10.63 -12.62 -7.12
C ALA A 54 -10.18 -12.41 -5.67
N ILE A 55 -10.84 -11.52 -4.92
CA ILE A 55 -10.50 -11.22 -3.53
C ILE A 55 -11.08 -12.29 -2.60
N THR A 56 -10.22 -12.93 -1.82
CA THR A 56 -10.61 -13.94 -0.81
C THR A 56 -10.68 -13.36 0.59
N HIS A 57 -9.85 -12.36 0.91
CA HIS A 57 -9.83 -11.71 2.22
C HIS A 57 -9.37 -10.25 2.10
N ILE A 58 -9.91 -9.39 2.96
CA ILE A 58 -9.49 -7.99 3.10
C ILE A 58 -9.40 -7.66 4.58
N GLU A 59 -8.29 -7.07 4.99
CA GLU A 59 -8.10 -6.67 6.39
C GLU A 59 -7.26 -5.41 6.48
N ARG A 60 -7.70 -4.45 7.27
CA ARG A 60 -6.84 -3.36 7.69
C ARG A 60 -5.94 -3.86 8.81
N LEU A 61 -4.64 -3.91 8.55
CA LEU A 61 -3.62 -4.37 9.49
C LEU A 61 -3.20 -3.28 10.47
N ALA A 62 -3.12 -2.03 9.99
CA ALA A 62 -2.70 -0.89 10.80
C ALA A 62 -3.40 0.41 10.38
N SER A 63 -3.52 1.33 11.33
CA SER A 63 -4.09 2.67 11.12
C SER A 63 -3.34 3.68 11.99
N GLN A 64 -2.68 4.65 11.38
CA GLN A 64 -1.95 5.72 12.06
C GLN A 64 -2.63 7.07 11.97
N ASP A 65 -2.33 7.94 12.95
CA ASP A 65 -2.75 9.35 13.05
C ASP A 65 -4.19 9.59 12.58
N ALA A 66 -5.16 9.02 13.30
CA ALA A 66 -6.59 9.16 12.99
C ALA A 66 -6.98 8.74 11.55
N ARG A 67 -6.35 7.68 11.02
CA ARG A 67 -6.56 7.08 9.69
C ARG A 67 -5.96 7.90 8.53
N MET A 68 -4.97 8.73 8.82
CA MET A 68 -4.24 9.46 7.79
C MET A 68 -3.28 8.56 7.01
N PHE A 69 -2.80 7.46 7.62
CA PHE A 69 -2.07 6.41 6.93
C PHE A 69 -2.59 5.03 7.35
N GLU A 70 -2.99 4.19 6.40
CA GLU A 70 -3.51 2.86 6.68
C GLU A 70 -2.76 1.77 5.89
N VAL A 71 -2.58 0.62 6.53
CA VAL A 71 -2.01 -0.57 5.90
C VAL A 71 -3.11 -1.62 5.71
N TYR A 72 -3.31 -2.08 4.47
CA TYR A 72 -4.29 -3.12 4.15
C TYR A 72 -3.63 -4.38 3.62
N LEU A 73 -4.13 -5.54 4.05
CA LEU A 73 -3.87 -6.83 3.46
C LEU A 73 -5.02 -7.20 2.52
N PHE A 74 -4.66 -7.65 1.32
CA PHE A 74 -5.55 -8.32 0.38
C PHE A 74 -4.99 -9.70 0.08
N GLU A 75 -5.79 -10.72 0.39
CA GLU A 75 -5.57 -12.05 -0.15
C GLU A 75 -6.40 -12.23 -1.41
N LEU A 76 -5.75 -12.76 -2.44
CA LEU A 76 -6.33 -12.96 -3.75
C LEU A 76 -6.22 -14.44 -4.13
N LYS A 77 -7.08 -14.91 -5.02
CA LYS A 77 -6.89 -16.21 -5.68
C LYS A 77 -5.62 -16.26 -6.52
N SER A 78 -5.22 -15.11 -7.06
CA SER A 78 -3.98 -14.90 -7.78
C SER A 78 -3.69 -13.40 -7.84
N VAL A 79 -2.43 -13.02 -7.67
CA VAL A 79 -1.99 -11.62 -7.80
C VAL A 79 -1.67 -11.33 -9.27
N THR A 80 -2.48 -10.48 -9.92
CA THR A 80 -2.30 -10.05 -11.31
C THR A 80 -2.17 -8.53 -11.40
N VAL A 81 -1.58 -8.02 -12.50
CA VAL A 81 -1.54 -6.57 -12.77
C VAL A 81 -2.95 -5.96 -12.78
N ALA A 82 -3.93 -6.67 -13.36
CA ALA A 82 -5.32 -6.21 -13.43
C ALA A 82 -5.96 -6.10 -12.03
N SER A 83 -5.75 -7.09 -11.16
CA SER A 83 -6.26 -7.03 -9.78
C SER A 83 -5.58 -5.92 -8.98
N THR A 84 -4.26 -5.77 -9.09
CA THR A 84 -3.51 -4.70 -8.42
C THR A 84 -4.02 -3.31 -8.82
N GLN A 85 -4.15 -3.06 -10.13
CA GLN A 85 -4.69 -1.79 -10.65
C GLN A 85 -6.15 -1.56 -10.22
N GLY A 86 -6.97 -2.61 -10.25
CA GLY A 86 -8.35 -2.55 -9.80
C GLY A 86 -8.48 -2.17 -8.32
N ILE A 87 -7.62 -2.74 -7.47
CA ILE A 87 -7.57 -2.44 -6.04
C ILE A 87 -7.16 -0.99 -5.82
N VAL A 88 -6.02 -0.57 -6.39
CA VAL A 88 -5.50 0.80 -6.23
C VAL A 88 -6.51 1.86 -6.66
N ARG A 89 -7.26 1.62 -7.75
CA ARG A 89 -8.31 2.53 -8.21
C ARG A 89 -9.43 2.75 -7.19
N ALA A 90 -9.75 1.77 -6.35
CA ALA A 90 -10.76 1.92 -5.31
C ALA A 90 -10.32 2.85 -4.17
N PHE A 91 -9.01 3.08 -4.03
CA PHE A 91 -8.44 4.01 -3.05
C PHE A 91 -8.29 5.44 -3.58
N ARG A 92 -8.54 5.67 -4.88
CA ARG A 92 -8.42 6.99 -5.54
C ARG A 92 -9.14 8.11 -4.78
N ASN A 93 -10.40 7.87 -4.43
CA ASN A 93 -11.29 8.86 -3.82
C ASN A 93 -11.40 8.71 -2.29
N ARG A 94 -10.57 7.85 -1.69
CA ARG A 94 -10.54 7.69 -0.23
C ARG A 94 -9.56 8.70 0.38
N PRO A 95 -9.87 9.30 1.54
CA PRO A 95 -8.95 10.20 2.24
C PRO A 95 -7.78 9.41 2.86
N GLY A 96 -6.63 10.05 3.08
CA GLY A 96 -5.44 9.42 3.70
C GLY A 96 -4.57 8.63 2.72
N ASP A 97 -3.42 8.17 3.16
CA ASP A 97 -2.44 7.43 2.36
C ASP A 97 -2.43 5.94 2.71
N TYR A 98 -2.03 5.12 1.73
CA TYR A 98 -2.26 3.69 1.79
C TYR A 98 -1.06 2.88 1.33
N LEU A 99 -0.66 1.93 2.17
CA LEU A 99 0.22 0.83 1.81
C LEU A 99 -0.60 -0.45 1.76
N LEU A 100 -0.62 -1.11 0.61
CA LEU A 100 -1.33 -2.37 0.43
C LEU A 100 -0.32 -3.52 0.44
N VAL A 101 -0.69 -4.65 1.01
CA VAL A 101 0.04 -5.91 0.93
C VAL A 101 -0.84 -6.88 0.17
N LEU A 102 -0.41 -7.28 -1.03
CA LEU A 102 -1.14 -8.21 -1.87
C LEU A 102 -0.43 -9.56 -1.85
N THR A 103 -1.19 -10.64 -1.70
CA THR A 103 -0.67 -12.01 -1.74
C THR A 103 -1.74 -13.00 -2.16
N ASP A 104 -1.33 -14.15 -2.68
CA ASP A 104 -2.19 -15.32 -2.90
C ASP A 104 -1.83 -16.50 -1.99
N ASP A 105 -0.55 -16.65 -1.62
CA ASP A 105 -0.09 -17.79 -0.83
C ASP A 105 0.96 -17.47 0.26
N TYR A 106 1.25 -16.19 0.52
CA TYR A 106 2.29 -15.71 1.44
C TYR A 106 3.73 -16.13 1.09
N GLN A 107 3.99 -16.74 -0.07
CA GLN A 107 5.36 -16.92 -0.56
C GLN A 107 5.84 -15.66 -1.27
N ARG A 108 4.95 -15.01 -2.01
CA ARG A 108 5.16 -13.72 -2.64
C ARG A 108 4.27 -12.67 -1.98
N LEU A 109 4.89 -11.58 -1.55
CA LEU A 109 4.22 -10.42 -0.98
C LEU A 109 4.51 -9.21 -1.87
N ASP A 110 3.48 -8.62 -2.43
CA ASP A 110 3.59 -7.37 -3.18
C ASP A 110 3.19 -6.22 -2.25
N PHE A 111 4.16 -5.41 -1.81
CA PHE A 111 3.92 -4.18 -1.08
C PHE A 111 3.65 -3.06 -2.09
N VAL A 112 2.45 -2.50 -2.06
CA VAL A 112 1.97 -1.53 -3.05
C VAL A 112 1.67 -0.20 -2.38
N LEU A 113 2.52 0.79 -2.62
CA LEU A 113 2.22 2.17 -2.24
C LEU A 113 1.22 2.77 -3.25
N VAL A 114 0.13 3.33 -2.73
CA VAL A 114 -0.87 4.04 -3.55
C VAL A 114 -0.39 5.47 -3.78
N GLU A 115 0.24 5.71 -4.92
CA GLU A 115 0.67 7.06 -5.29
C GLU A 115 -0.49 7.82 -5.95
N ARG A 116 -0.83 8.99 -5.39
CA ARG A 116 -1.70 9.96 -6.05
C ARG A 116 -0.87 10.92 -6.89
N TYR A 117 -1.31 11.17 -8.12
CA TYR A 117 -0.70 12.18 -8.96
C TYR A 117 -1.79 13.11 -9.52
N SER A 118 -1.50 14.40 -9.62
CA SER A 118 -2.36 15.32 -10.35
C SER A 118 -2.06 15.19 -11.83
N ALA A 119 -3.01 14.69 -12.62
CA ALA A 119 -2.92 14.81 -14.05
C ALA A 119 -3.15 16.27 -14.43
N GLU A 120 -2.08 17.01 -14.75
CA GLU A 120 -2.22 18.20 -15.57
C GLU A 120 -2.60 17.70 -16.97
N PHE A 121 -3.87 17.81 -17.34
CA PHE A 121 -4.26 17.62 -18.74
C PHE A 121 -3.45 18.64 -19.56
N PRO A 122 -2.84 18.24 -20.69
CA PRO A 122 -2.23 19.21 -21.60
C PRO A 122 -3.32 20.23 -21.93
N LYS A 123 -3.01 21.51 -21.72
CA LYS A 123 -3.89 22.66 -21.95
C LYS A 123 -4.60 22.47 -23.30
N GLN A 124 -5.84 21.97 -23.28
CA GLN A 124 -6.67 21.98 -24.47
C GLN A 124 -6.88 23.45 -24.81
N GLN A 125 -6.53 23.80 -26.05
CA GLN A 125 -6.71 25.12 -26.63
C GLN A 125 -8.07 25.68 -26.21
N GLU A 126 -8.05 26.92 -25.72
CA GLU A 126 -9.19 27.70 -25.25
C GLU A 126 -10.35 27.65 -26.24
N THR A 127 -11.23 26.67 -26.06
CA THR A 127 -12.56 26.67 -26.66
C THR A 127 -13.45 27.36 -25.64
N PHE A 128 -13.68 28.65 -25.88
CA PHE A 128 -14.56 29.51 -25.09
C PHE A 128 -15.91 28.82 -24.82
N GLY A 129 -16.20 28.53 -23.55
CA GLY A 129 -17.58 28.26 -23.09
C GLY A 129 -17.83 27.02 -22.24
N LEU A 130 -16.85 26.14 -21.98
CA LEU A 130 -17.05 24.98 -21.11
C LEU A 130 -16.35 25.17 -19.74
N PRO A 131 -17.01 24.82 -18.61
CA PRO A 131 -16.39 24.92 -17.30
C PRO A 131 -15.13 24.05 -17.24
N SER A 132 -14.04 24.60 -16.69
CA SER A 132 -12.75 23.92 -16.52
C SER A 132 -12.96 22.48 -16.06
N ALA A 133 -12.52 21.51 -16.88
CA ALA A 133 -12.46 20.12 -16.47
C ALA A 133 -11.68 20.04 -15.16
N SER A 134 -12.34 19.62 -14.08
CA SER A 134 -11.74 19.54 -12.76
C SER A 134 -10.45 18.71 -12.83
N LYS A 135 -9.37 19.19 -12.19
CA LYS A 135 -8.11 18.45 -12.04
C LYS A 135 -8.44 17.05 -11.54
N GLN A 136 -8.38 16.06 -12.42
CA GLN A 136 -8.65 14.68 -12.04
C GLN A 136 -7.38 14.12 -11.39
N VAL A 137 -7.43 13.92 -10.08
CA VAL A 137 -6.37 13.21 -9.35
C VAL A 137 -6.37 11.76 -9.84
N GLY A 138 -5.26 11.31 -10.41
CA GLY A 138 -5.02 9.92 -10.78
C GLY A 138 -4.37 9.15 -9.62
N VAL A 139 -4.40 7.83 -9.71
CA VAL A 139 -3.63 6.94 -8.82
C VAL A 139 -2.84 5.93 -9.63
N ARG A 140 -1.64 5.60 -9.17
CA ARG A 140 -0.83 4.51 -9.73
C ARG A 140 -0.17 3.69 -8.61
N PRO A 141 0.01 2.37 -8.81
CA PRO A 141 0.74 1.53 -7.86
C PRO A 141 2.26 1.75 -8.00
N ARG A 142 2.96 1.79 -6.87
CA ARG A 142 4.40 1.48 -6.79
C ARG A 142 4.56 0.15 -6.07
N VAL A 143 5.11 -0.85 -6.75
CA VAL A 143 5.07 -2.25 -6.30
C VAL A 143 6.46 -2.77 -5.93
N LEU A 144 6.68 -3.05 -4.66
CA LEU A 144 7.85 -3.78 -4.18
C LEU A 144 7.45 -5.24 -3.98
N THR A 145 7.95 -6.12 -4.86
CA THR A 145 7.71 -7.56 -4.75
C THR A 145 8.77 -8.20 -3.86
N VAL A 146 8.32 -8.98 -2.89
CA VAL A 146 9.16 -9.66 -1.91
C VAL A 146 8.92 -11.17 -1.98
N ASN A 147 9.99 -11.92 -2.24
CA ASN A 147 9.99 -13.36 -2.05
C ASN A 147 10.30 -13.68 -0.59
N ARG A 148 9.28 -14.14 0.15
CA ARG A 148 9.40 -14.42 1.59
C ARG A 148 10.51 -15.43 1.90
N ARG A 149 10.69 -16.46 1.06
CA ARG A 149 11.64 -17.55 1.34
C ARG A 149 13.08 -17.13 1.12
N ASN A 150 13.31 -16.23 0.17
CA ASN A 150 14.63 -15.72 -0.16
C ASN A 150 14.57 -14.20 -0.40
N PRO A 151 14.45 -13.39 0.66
CA PRO A 151 14.46 -11.94 0.52
C PRO A 151 15.87 -11.47 0.12
N ASP A 152 15.98 -10.64 -0.89
CA ASP A 152 17.26 -10.04 -1.27
C ASP A 152 17.63 -8.88 -0.32
N GLU A 153 18.88 -8.42 -0.39
CA GLU A 153 19.38 -7.37 0.51
C GLU A 153 18.78 -5.99 0.20
N VAL A 154 18.36 -5.75 -1.03
CA VAL A 154 17.74 -4.49 -1.45
C VAL A 154 16.35 -4.40 -0.82
N VAL A 155 15.55 -5.46 -0.91
CA VAL A 155 14.26 -5.60 -0.24
C VAL A 155 14.39 -5.38 1.26
N LEU A 156 15.38 -5.99 1.92
CA LEU A 156 15.60 -5.76 3.35
C LEU A 156 15.91 -4.30 3.66
N ARG A 157 16.74 -3.65 2.84
CA ARG A 157 17.06 -2.23 3.00
C ARG A 157 15.82 -1.35 2.84
N VAL A 158 15.01 -1.58 1.81
CA VAL A 158 13.78 -0.83 1.56
C VAL A 158 12.76 -1.06 2.67
N LEU A 159 12.51 -2.31 3.06
CA LEU A 159 11.56 -2.63 4.13
C LEU A 159 12.04 -2.14 5.50
N ARG A 160 13.34 -2.08 5.77
CA ARG A 160 13.87 -1.45 6.99
C ARG A 160 13.42 0.01 7.11
N ARG A 161 13.40 0.74 5.99
CA ARG A 161 12.96 2.14 5.94
C ARG A 161 11.44 2.30 6.09
N PHE A 162 10.68 1.20 6.11
CA PHE A 162 9.26 1.24 6.45
C PHE A 162 9.05 1.47 7.96
N THR A 163 10.11 1.45 8.78
CA THR A 163 9.98 1.79 10.20
C THR A 163 9.37 3.19 10.37
N TYR A 164 8.38 3.30 11.25
CA TYR A 164 7.72 4.55 11.60
C TYR A 164 8.60 5.38 12.52
N THR A 165 9.43 6.22 11.92
CA THR A 165 10.39 7.11 12.59
C THR A 165 10.05 8.58 12.41
N GLU A 166 9.19 8.92 11.45
CA GLU A 166 8.89 10.31 11.13
C GLU A 166 7.88 10.93 12.10
N SER A 167 7.91 12.26 12.18
CA SER A 167 7.09 13.04 13.13
C SER A 167 5.59 12.96 12.88
N ASP A 168 5.18 12.67 11.65
CA ASP A 168 3.79 12.59 11.20
C ASP A 168 3.65 11.69 9.97
N THR A 169 2.40 11.36 9.62
CA THR A 169 2.07 10.49 8.48
C THR A 169 2.50 11.02 7.12
N PHE A 170 2.58 12.34 6.93
CA PHE A 170 2.98 12.90 5.62
C PHE A 170 4.48 12.72 5.40
N ALA A 171 5.29 13.08 6.40
CA ALA A 171 6.72 12.82 6.37
C ALA A 171 7.02 11.31 6.22
N GLN A 172 6.25 10.45 6.90
CA GLN A 172 6.37 9.01 6.73
C GLN A 172 6.03 8.55 5.31
N TYR A 173 4.99 9.12 4.69
CA TYR A 173 4.62 8.83 3.30
C TYR A 173 5.70 9.27 2.31
N ASP A 174 6.28 10.47 2.49
CA ASP A 174 7.36 10.96 1.64
C ASP A 174 8.60 10.06 1.74
N LYS A 175 8.96 9.63 2.96
CA LYS A 175 10.01 8.62 3.19
C LYS A 175 9.72 7.34 2.40
N PHE A 176 8.50 6.81 2.46
CA PHE A 176 8.14 5.65 1.64
C PHE A 176 8.34 5.92 0.16
N PHE A 177 7.79 7.04 -0.32
CA PHE A 177 7.81 7.40 -1.72
C PHE A 177 9.24 7.47 -2.29
N GLU A 178 10.17 8.08 -1.57
CA GLU A 178 11.59 8.11 -1.91
C GLU A 178 12.21 6.71 -1.99
N GLN A 179 11.94 5.84 -1.00
CA GLN A 179 12.48 4.48 -1.02
C GLN A 179 11.94 3.62 -2.17
N PHE A 180 10.67 3.83 -2.55
CA PHE A 180 10.11 3.19 -3.73
C PHE A 180 10.70 3.79 -5.01
N LEU A 181 11.03 5.09 -5.07
CA LEU A 181 11.72 5.69 -6.22
C LEU A 181 13.11 5.09 -6.42
N ASP A 182 13.93 5.07 -5.38
CA ASP A 182 15.31 4.55 -5.40
C ASP A 182 15.39 3.07 -5.81
N PHE A 183 14.32 2.31 -5.60
CA PHE A 183 14.24 0.91 -6.01
C PHE A 183 14.05 0.72 -7.52
N PHE A 184 13.46 1.69 -8.21
CA PHE A 184 13.12 1.58 -9.64
C PHE A 184 14.08 2.31 -10.58
N GLU A 185 15.03 3.09 -10.06
CA GLU A 185 16.13 3.71 -10.82
C GLU A 185 17.36 2.80 -10.92
#